data_AF-A0A222FLK0-F1
#
_entry.id   AF-A0A222FLK0-F1
#
_cell.length_a   1.000
_cell.length_b   1.000
_cell.length_c   1.000
_cell.angle_alpha   90.00
_cell.angle_beta   90.00
_cell.angle_gamma   90.00
#
_symmetry.space_group_name_H-M   'P 1'
#
loop_
_entity.id
_entity.type
_entity.pdbx_description
1 polymer ?
#
loop_
_entity_poly.entity_id
_entity_poly.type
_entity_poly.pdbx_seq_one_letter_code
_entity_poly.pdbx_strand_id
1 'polypeptide(L)'
;MRWMVMMALGLMVNTAVAAQKVAVVDMERAVFLSEAAKASIKVFEQDNQTEIDKLKSLESALREMNEKREKNADFMSDEERRKLAKDFEEKRSEFQFFAQNLQKSEQRWKREFFQTQLPNVEKLLKAIIKEGEYDVVLQAGAVVYASPQADLTKPLLERLNAGK
;
A
#
# COMPACT_ATOMS: atom_id res chain seq x y z
N MET A 1 63.68 32.99 29.21
CA MET A 1 63.35 31.77 28.45
C MET A 1 62.38 30.82 29.17
N ARG A 2 61.36 31.33 29.90
CA ARG A 2 60.32 30.48 30.52
C ARG A 2 58.89 30.82 30.06
N TRP A 3 58.73 31.81 29.17
CA TRP A 3 57.43 32.27 28.69
C TRP A 3 57.13 31.87 27.23
N MET A 4 58.08 31.24 26.52
CA MET A 4 57.89 30.76 25.14
C MET A 4 57.43 29.29 25.04
N VAL A 5 57.12 28.63 26.16
CA VAL A 5 56.57 27.26 26.15
C VAL A 5 55.04 27.27 26.24
N MET A 6 54.42 28.45 26.41
CA MET A 6 52.97 28.61 26.51
C MET A 6 52.31 28.91 25.15
N MET A 7 52.84 28.37 24.05
CA MET A 7 52.34 28.66 22.69
C MET A 7 52.40 27.42 21.79
N ALA A 8 51.93 26.27 22.30
CA ALA A 8 51.80 25.05 21.48
C ALA A 8 50.73 24.08 22.01
N LEU A 9 49.63 24.58 22.60
CA LEU A 9 48.43 23.76 22.81
C LEU A 9 47.55 23.91 21.58
N GLY A 10 47.68 22.94 20.69
CA GLY A 10 46.96 22.87 19.42
C GLY A 10 45.46 23.00 19.61
N LEU A 11 44.90 24.02 18.96
CA LEU A 11 43.48 24.07 18.64
C LEU A 11 43.20 22.99 17.57
N MET A 12 43.03 21.74 18.00
CA MET A 12 42.22 20.81 17.23
C MET A 12 40.78 21.28 17.37
N VAL A 13 40.38 22.23 16.52
CA VAL A 13 38.97 22.52 16.31
C VAL A 13 38.40 21.31 15.59
N ASN A 14 37.87 20.35 16.36
CA ASN A 14 36.92 19.40 15.83
C ASN A 14 35.71 20.23 15.39
N THR A 15 35.66 20.60 14.13
CA THR A 15 34.41 21.05 13.51
C THR A 15 33.49 19.84 13.55
N ALA A 16 32.66 19.75 14.59
CA ALA A 16 31.52 18.85 14.61
C ALA A 16 30.62 19.30 13.46
N VAL A 17 30.81 18.71 12.28
CA VAL A 17 29.86 18.81 11.20
C VAL A 17 28.64 18.06 11.74
N ALA A 18 27.62 18.80 12.18
CA ALA A 18 26.36 18.22 12.58
C ALA A 18 25.81 17.50 11.34
N ALA A 19 25.94 16.17 11.32
CA ALA A 19 25.40 15.36 10.25
C ALA A 19 23.88 15.46 10.33
N GLN A 20 23.28 16.16 9.37
CA GLN A 20 21.84 16.37 9.32
C GLN A 20 21.15 15.02 9.21
N LYS A 21 20.26 14.71 10.16
CA LYS A 21 19.55 13.43 10.20
C LYS A 21 18.36 13.48 9.27
N VAL A 22 18.56 12.97 8.06
CA VAL A 22 17.52 12.84 7.04
C VAL A 22 16.93 11.43 7.09
N ALA A 23 15.61 11.37 7.13
CA ALA A 23 14.85 10.13 7.10
C ALA A 23 13.82 10.13 5.96
N VAL A 24 13.28 8.95 5.67
CA VAL A 24 12.21 8.73 4.70
C VAL A 24 11.07 8.01 5.37
N VAL A 25 9.83 8.31 4.98
CA VAL A 25 8.65 7.62 5.47
C VAL A 25 7.65 7.39 4.34
N ASP A 26 7.00 6.24 4.39
CA ASP A 26 5.80 5.95 3.62
C ASP A 26 4.63 5.74 4.58
N MET A 27 3.91 6.82 4.85
CA MET A 27 2.75 6.80 5.76
C MET A 27 1.64 5.89 5.24
N GLU A 28 1.40 5.87 3.94
CA GLU A 28 0.34 5.08 3.32
C GLU A 28 0.63 3.58 3.47
N ARG A 29 1.86 3.17 3.17
CA ARG A 29 2.33 1.80 3.40
C ARG A 29 2.26 1.40 4.86
N ALA A 30 2.68 2.27 5.79
CA ALA A 30 2.57 1.98 7.23
C ALA A 30 1.11 1.74 7.66
N VAL A 31 0.18 2.57 7.16
CA VAL A 31 -1.25 2.45 7.47
C VAL A 31 -1.83 1.16 6.90
N PHE A 32 -1.62 0.85 5.63
CA PHE A 32 -2.22 -0.33 5.00
C PHE A 32 -1.60 -1.66 5.42
N LEU A 33 -0.39 -1.65 5.98
CA LEU A 33 0.22 -2.83 6.60
C LEU A 33 -0.20 -3.04 8.06
N SER A 34 -0.88 -2.08 8.68
CA SER A 34 -1.27 -2.14 10.09
C SER A 34 -2.33 -3.21 10.37
N GLU A 35 -2.40 -3.64 11.62
CA GLU A 35 -3.45 -4.54 12.08
C GLU A 35 -4.86 -3.92 12.00
N ALA A 36 -4.95 -2.59 12.10
CA ALA A 36 -6.20 -1.86 11.90
C ALA A 36 -6.68 -1.98 10.44
N ALA A 37 -5.76 -1.91 9.47
CA ALA A 37 -6.08 -2.14 8.06
C ALA A 37 -6.56 -3.57 7.84
N LYS A 38 -5.89 -4.58 8.41
CA LYS A 38 -6.33 -5.98 8.32
C LYS A 38 -7.75 -6.19 8.85
N ALA A 39 -8.11 -5.53 9.95
CA ALA A 39 -9.47 -5.58 10.48
C ALA A 39 -10.47 -4.86 9.54
N SER A 40 -10.10 -3.69 9.02
CA SER A 40 -10.95 -2.92 8.10
C SER A 40 -11.15 -3.61 6.75
N ILE A 41 -10.16 -4.35 6.25
CA ILE A 41 -10.27 -5.18 5.04
C ILE A 41 -11.36 -6.24 5.22
N LYS A 42 -11.45 -6.89 6.39
CA LYS A 42 -12.50 -7.87 6.64
C LYS A 42 -13.89 -7.26 6.61
N VAL A 43 -14.05 -6.03 7.12
CA VAL A 43 -15.31 -5.29 7.05
C VAL A 43 -15.63 -4.94 5.59
N PHE A 44 -14.64 -4.44 4.85
CA PHE A 44 -14.80 -4.16 3.42
C PHE A 44 -15.22 -5.40 2.62
N GLU A 45 -14.60 -6.56 2.87
CA GLU A 45 -14.96 -7.83 2.24
C GLU A 45 -16.40 -8.24 2.57
N GLN A 46 -16.81 -8.10 3.84
CA GLN A 46 -18.18 -8.40 4.28
C GLN A 46 -19.20 -7.47 3.60
N ASP A 47 -18.93 -6.17 3.54
CA ASP A 47 -19.82 -5.18 2.93
C ASP A 47 -19.95 -5.37 1.41
N ASN A 48 -18.94 -5.94 0.76
CA ASN A 48 -18.89 -6.16 -0.69
C ASN A 48 -19.06 -7.65 -1.08
N GLN A 49 -19.44 -8.51 -0.14
CA GLN A 49 -19.50 -9.97 -0.33
C GLN A 49 -20.36 -10.38 -1.52
N THR A 50 -21.50 -9.72 -1.71
CA THR A 50 -22.41 -9.98 -2.85
C THR A 50 -21.74 -9.74 -4.19
N GLU A 51 -20.99 -8.64 -4.34
CA GLU A 51 -20.28 -8.32 -5.58
C GLU A 51 -19.10 -9.28 -5.80
N ILE A 52 -18.39 -9.62 -4.73
CA ILE A 52 -17.28 -10.59 -4.75
C ILE A 52 -17.77 -11.97 -5.20
N ASP A 53 -18.87 -12.47 -4.65
CA ASP A 53 -19.42 -13.77 -5.01
C ASP A 53 -19.99 -13.77 -6.43
N LYS A 54 -20.59 -12.65 -6.85
CA LYS A 54 -21.02 -12.48 -8.24
C LYS A 54 -19.84 -12.54 -9.21
N LEU A 55 -18.72 -11.89 -8.90
CA LEU A 55 -17.50 -11.95 -9.71
C LEU A 55 -16.93 -13.38 -9.79
N LYS A 56 -16.84 -14.10 -8.68
CA LYS A 56 -16.39 -15.51 -8.66
C LYS A 56 -17.30 -16.40 -9.51
N SER A 57 -18.62 -16.22 -9.41
CA SER A 57 -19.59 -16.96 -10.21
C SER A 57 -19.42 -16.69 -11.71
N LEU A 58 -19.24 -15.42 -12.08
CA LEU A 58 -19.00 -15.02 -13.47
C LEU A 58 -17.68 -15.55 -14.01
N GLU A 59 -16.61 -15.51 -13.22
CA GLU A 59 -15.31 -16.07 -13.56
C GLU A 59 -15.42 -17.58 -13.84
N SER A 60 -16.07 -18.34 -12.96
CA SER A 60 -16.32 -19.78 -13.17
C SER A 60 -17.10 -20.03 -14.45
N ALA A 61 -18.20 -19.29 -14.66
CA ALA A 61 -19.05 -19.45 -15.84
C ALA A 61 -18.30 -19.12 -17.15
N LEU A 62 -17.50 -18.06 -17.16
CA LEU A 62 -16.67 -17.68 -18.32
C LEU A 62 -15.63 -18.76 -18.61
N ARG A 63 -14.99 -19.31 -17.57
CA ARG A 63 -14.03 -20.41 -17.70
C ARG A 63 -14.69 -21.67 -18.25
N GLU A 64 -15.84 -22.08 -17.71
CA GLU A 64 -16.59 -23.26 -18.17
C GLU A 64 -17.05 -23.10 -19.64
N MET A 65 -17.50 -21.90 -20.02
CA MET A 65 -17.84 -21.60 -21.41
C MET A 65 -16.63 -21.70 -22.34
N ASN A 66 -15.46 -21.25 -21.89
CA ASN A 66 -14.23 -21.38 -22.65
C ASN A 66 -13.82 -22.85 -22.82
N GLU A 67 -13.86 -23.64 -21.74
CA GLU A 67 -13.57 -25.07 -21.79
C GLU A 67 -14.57 -25.82 -22.69
N LYS A 68 -15.86 -25.48 -22.64
CA LYS A 68 -16.90 -26.06 -23.53
C LYS A 68 -16.62 -25.72 -24.99
N ARG A 69 -16.24 -24.47 -25.28
CA ARG A 69 -15.89 -24.02 -26.62
C ARG A 69 -14.69 -24.81 -27.15
N GLU A 70 -13.65 -24.98 -26.36
CA GLU A 70 -12.43 -25.70 -26.75
C GLU A 70 -12.68 -27.20 -26.95
N LYS A 71 -13.42 -27.85 -26.06
CA LYS A 71 -13.66 -29.31 -26.10
C LYS A 71 -14.69 -29.72 -27.16
N ASN A 72 -15.70 -28.88 -27.40
CA ASN A 72 -16.84 -29.25 -28.25
C ASN A 72 -16.86 -28.50 -29.60
N ALA A 73 -15.80 -27.76 -29.94
CA ALA A 73 -15.76 -26.91 -31.13
C ALA A 73 -16.25 -27.61 -32.41
N ASP A 74 -15.80 -28.85 -32.62
CA ASP A 74 -16.07 -29.64 -33.83
C ASP A 74 -17.47 -30.28 -33.85
N PHE A 75 -18.13 -30.36 -32.69
CA PHE A 75 -19.45 -30.99 -32.52
C PHE A 75 -20.59 -29.98 -32.42
N MET A 76 -20.28 -28.68 -32.28
CA MET A 76 -21.29 -27.63 -32.18
C MET A 76 -21.83 -27.21 -33.55
N SER A 77 -23.14 -27.09 -33.65
CA SER A 77 -23.81 -26.41 -34.77
C SER A 77 -23.50 -24.91 -34.77
N ASP A 78 -23.72 -24.25 -35.92
CA ASP A 78 -23.53 -22.80 -36.03
C ASP A 78 -24.45 -22.01 -35.09
N GLU A 79 -25.65 -22.50 -34.83
CA GLU A 79 -26.59 -21.89 -33.87
C GLU A 79 -26.06 -21.99 -32.44
N GLU A 80 -25.55 -23.16 -32.04
CA GLU A 80 -24.95 -23.36 -30.71
C GLU A 80 -23.68 -22.52 -30.53
N ARG A 81 -22.85 -22.40 -31.57
CA ARG A 81 -21.66 -21.53 -31.54
C ARG A 81 -22.04 -20.07 -31.36
N ARG A 82 -23.04 -19.57 -32.11
CA ARG A 82 -23.53 -18.20 -31.99
C ARG A 82 -24.13 -17.93 -30.61
N LYS A 83 -24.92 -18.86 -30.07
CA LYS A 83 -25.49 -18.75 -28.73
C LYS A 83 -24.40 -18.71 -27.65
N LEU A 84 -23.42 -19.62 -27.71
CA LEU A 84 -22.31 -19.63 -26.75
C LEU A 84 -21.49 -18.34 -26.81
N ALA A 85 -21.23 -17.81 -28.00
CA ALA A 85 -20.52 -16.54 -28.17
C ALA A 85 -21.30 -15.35 -27.58
N LYS A 86 -22.62 -15.30 -27.79
CA LYS A 86 -23.50 -14.28 -27.23
C LYS A 86 -23.52 -14.33 -25.70
N ASP A 87 -23.77 -15.52 -25.14
CA ASP A 87 -23.83 -15.73 -23.69
C ASP A 87 -22.48 -15.40 -23.02
N PHE A 88 -21.37 -15.71 -23.70
CA PHE A 88 -20.02 -15.36 -23.24
C PHE A 88 -19.81 -13.85 -23.17
N GLU A 89 -20.18 -13.11 -24.22
CA GLU A 89 -20.01 -11.66 -24.26
C GLU A 89 -20.92 -10.96 -23.22
N GLU A 90 -22.14 -11.44 -23.02
CA GLU A 90 -23.04 -10.96 -21.97
C GLU A 90 -22.41 -11.12 -20.58
N LYS A 91 -21.92 -12.33 -20.25
CA LYS A 91 -21.26 -12.58 -18.96
C LYS A 91 -19.96 -11.83 -18.78
N ARG A 92 -19.21 -11.62 -19.87
CA ARG A 92 -17.97 -10.84 -19.87
C ARG A 92 -18.24 -9.38 -19.56
N SER A 93 -19.27 -8.80 -20.19
CA SER A 93 -19.71 -7.43 -19.92
C SER A 93 -20.18 -7.28 -18.46
N GLU A 94 -20.95 -8.24 -17.97
CA GLU A 94 -21.39 -8.28 -16.57
C GLU A 94 -20.19 -8.36 -15.61
N PHE A 95 -19.20 -9.21 -15.90
CA PHE A 95 -17.97 -9.32 -15.11
C PHE A 95 -17.22 -7.99 -15.06
N GLN A 96 -17.03 -7.33 -16.22
CA GLN A 96 -16.35 -6.03 -16.29
C GLN A 96 -17.08 -4.96 -15.47
N PHE A 97 -18.41 -4.95 -15.50
CA PHE A 97 -19.22 -4.02 -14.72
C PHE A 97 -19.00 -4.19 -13.21
N PHE A 98 -19.15 -5.42 -12.69
CA PHE A 98 -18.93 -5.68 -11.27
C PHE A 98 -17.48 -5.47 -10.84
N ALA A 99 -16.50 -5.81 -11.70
CA ALA A 99 -15.09 -5.60 -11.40
C ALA A 99 -14.76 -4.11 -11.27
N GLN A 100 -15.30 -3.28 -12.16
CA GLN A 100 -15.13 -1.82 -12.09
C GLN A 100 -15.81 -1.22 -10.85
N ASN A 101 -16.98 -1.73 -10.46
CA ASN A 101 -17.66 -1.27 -9.25
C ASN A 101 -16.88 -1.63 -7.99
N LEU A 102 -16.46 -2.88 -7.85
CA LEU A 102 -15.66 -3.32 -6.72
C LEU A 102 -14.34 -2.55 -6.62
N GLN A 103 -13.68 -2.28 -7.75
CA GLN A 103 -12.46 -1.46 -7.80
C GLN A 103 -12.72 -0.02 -7.32
N LYS A 104 -13.86 0.59 -7.69
CA LYS A 104 -14.25 1.93 -7.20
C LYS A 104 -14.53 1.91 -5.70
N SER A 105 -15.19 0.86 -5.21
CA SER A 105 -15.45 0.65 -3.78
C SER A 105 -14.14 0.50 -3.01
N GLU A 106 -13.19 -0.28 -3.52
CA GLU A 106 -11.86 -0.46 -2.93
C GLU A 106 -11.09 0.87 -2.87
N GLN A 107 -11.07 1.64 -3.95
CA GLN A 107 -10.41 2.95 -3.99
C GLN A 107 -11.05 3.94 -3.00
N ARG A 108 -12.37 3.92 -2.87
CA ARG A 108 -13.10 4.73 -1.90
C ARG A 108 -12.73 4.33 -0.48
N TRP A 109 -12.80 3.04 -0.18
CA TRP A 109 -12.40 2.48 1.12
C TRP A 109 -10.96 2.85 1.46
N LYS A 110 -9.99 2.68 0.55
CA LYS A 110 -8.59 3.08 0.76
C LYS A 110 -8.45 4.54 1.17
N ARG A 111 -9.08 5.45 0.43
CA ARG A 111 -9.02 6.89 0.73
C ARG A 111 -9.65 7.22 2.09
N GLU A 112 -10.84 6.70 2.34
CA GLU A 112 -11.57 6.97 3.58
C GLU A 112 -10.83 6.38 4.79
N PHE A 113 -10.39 5.12 4.70
CA PHE A 113 -9.58 4.48 5.72
C PHE A 113 -8.32 5.28 6.01
N PHE A 114 -7.52 5.62 4.99
CA PHE A 114 -6.31 6.41 5.20
C PHE A 114 -6.59 7.77 5.86
N GLN A 115 -7.63 8.49 5.41
CA GLN A 115 -8.03 9.76 6.02
C GLN A 115 -8.42 9.62 7.50
N THR A 116 -9.12 8.54 7.87
CA THR A 116 -9.47 8.30 9.28
C THR A 116 -8.25 8.01 10.15
N GLN A 117 -7.22 7.39 9.58
CA GLN A 117 -5.98 7.05 10.31
C GLN A 117 -5.00 8.23 10.38
N LEU A 118 -5.07 9.17 9.43
CA LEU A 118 -4.10 10.24 9.25
C LEU A 118 -3.77 11.02 10.54
N PRO A 119 -4.74 11.45 11.38
CA PRO A 119 -4.43 12.18 12.62
C PRO A 119 -3.57 11.37 13.59
N ASN A 120 -3.83 10.06 13.70
CA ASN A 120 -3.05 9.18 14.57
C ASN A 120 -1.65 8.96 13.99
N VAL A 121 -1.55 8.73 12.68
CA VAL A 121 -0.28 8.53 11.97
C VAL A 121 0.62 9.76 12.13
N GLU A 122 0.09 10.97 11.93
CA GLU A 122 0.84 12.21 12.12
C GLU A 122 1.34 12.36 13.56
N LYS A 123 0.51 12.02 14.56
CA LYS A 123 0.89 12.08 15.97
C LYS A 123 2.05 11.13 16.27
N LEU A 124 1.96 9.89 15.79
CA LEU A 124 3.00 8.87 16.00
C LEU A 124 4.29 9.22 15.25
N LEU A 125 4.18 9.68 14.00
CA LEU A 125 5.34 10.12 13.23
C LEU A 125 6.04 11.31 13.89
N LYS A 126 5.30 12.29 14.40
CA LYS A 126 5.87 13.42 15.17
C LYS A 126 6.64 12.94 16.42
N ALA A 127 6.18 11.89 17.09
CA ALA A 127 6.91 11.30 18.22
C ALA A 127 8.21 10.64 17.76
N ILE A 128 8.17 9.82 16.70
CA ILE A 128 9.34 9.17 16.11
C ILE A 128 10.38 10.21 15.65
N ILE A 129 9.93 11.29 15.01
CA ILE A 129 10.79 12.39 14.56
C ILE A 129 11.55 13.00 15.74
N LYS A 130 10.84 13.31 16.83
CA LYS A 130 11.44 13.92 18.03
C LYS A 130 12.40 12.97 18.75
N GLU A 131 12.02 11.70 18.90
CA GLU A 131 12.85 10.69 19.57
C GLU A 131 14.14 10.38 18.79
N GLY A 132 14.07 10.35 17.46
CA GLY A 132 15.24 10.13 16.61
C GLY A 132 16.05 11.39 16.31
N GLU A 133 15.54 12.56 16.71
CA GLU A 133 16.10 13.88 16.44
C GLU A 133 16.30 14.14 14.93
N TYR A 134 15.33 13.74 14.11
CA TYR A 134 15.40 13.94 12.66
C TYR A 134 15.15 15.40 12.29
N ASP A 135 16.05 15.96 11.48
CA ASP A 135 15.94 17.32 10.97
C ASP A 135 14.98 17.41 9.77
N VAL A 136 14.96 16.35 8.95
CA VAL A 136 14.15 16.28 7.73
C VAL A 136 13.59 14.87 7.58
N VAL A 137 12.29 14.79 7.29
CA VAL A 137 11.65 13.54 6.86
C VAL A 137 11.01 13.77 5.50
N LEU A 138 11.39 12.93 4.54
CA LEU A 138 10.89 12.97 3.17
C LEU A 138 9.84 11.87 2.94
N GLN A 139 8.85 12.16 2.10
CA GLN A 139 7.94 11.13 1.63
C GLN A 139 8.68 10.18 0.68
N ALA A 140 8.51 8.87 0.84
CA ALA A 140 9.22 7.86 0.05
C ALA A 140 9.06 8.02 -1.47
N GLY A 141 7.90 8.46 -1.95
CA GLY A 141 7.67 8.72 -3.38
C GLY A 141 8.51 9.83 -4.00
N ALA A 142 9.15 10.69 -3.18
CA ALA A 142 10.04 11.75 -3.63
C ALA A 142 11.53 11.34 -3.61
N VAL A 143 11.85 10.11 -3.21
CA VAL A 143 13.22 9.66 -2.95
C VAL A 143 13.59 8.50 -3.88
N VAL A 144 14.70 8.63 -4.61
CA VAL A 144 15.20 7.57 -5.51
C VAL A 144 15.79 6.40 -4.73
N TYR A 145 16.48 6.68 -3.61
CA TYR A 145 17.09 5.68 -2.75
C TYR A 145 17.18 6.18 -1.31
N ALA A 146 16.81 5.30 -0.38
CA ALA A 146 17.06 5.47 1.05
C ALA A 146 17.64 4.16 1.59
N SER A 147 18.62 4.25 2.49
CA SER A 147 19.09 3.06 3.19
C SER A 147 17.99 2.53 4.12
N PRO A 148 17.97 1.22 4.42
CA PRO A 148 16.98 0.66 5.35
C PRO A 148 16.95 1.34 6.72
N GLN A 149 18.08 1.89 7.17
CA GLN A 149 18.21 2.61 8.44
C GLN A 149 17.55 3.99 8.41
N ALA A 150 17.40 4.60 7.24
CA ALA A 150 16.74 5.89 7.08
C ALA A 150 15.21 5.76 6.92
N ASP A 151 14.67 4.55 6.75
CA ASP A 151 13.23 4.31 6.53
C ASP A 151 12.45 4.18 7.85
N LEU A 152 11.68 5.23 8.17
CA LEU A 152 10.81 5.30 9.35
C LEU A 152 9.48 4.56 9.19
N THR A 153 9.20 3.99 8.02
CA THR A 153 7.94 3.28 7.75
C THR A 153 7.74 2.11 8.71
N LYS A 154 8.79 1.33 8.97
CA LYS A 154 8.73 0.19 9.89
C LYS A 154 8.50 0.63 11.35
N PRO A 155 9.29 1.57 11.90
CA PRO A 155 8.99 2.15 13.22
C PRO A 155 7.56 2.70 13.34
N LEU A 156 7.07 3.37 12.30
CA LEU A 156 5.70 3.91 12.27
C LEU A 156 4.65 2.80 12.31
N LEU A 157 4.82 1.74 11.51
CA LEU A 157 3.96 0.56 11.51
C LEU A 157 3.93 -0.11 12.89
N GLU A 158 5.09 -0.26 13.53
CA GLU A 158 5.20 -0.85 14.87
C GLU A 158 4.42 -0.02 15.91
N ARG A 159 4.56 1.31 15.87
CA ARG A 159 3.81 2.23 16.74
C ARG A 159 2.30 2.17 16.48
N LEU A 160 1.88 2.09 15.22
CA LEU A 160 0.47 1.93 14.85
C LEU A 160 -0.14 0.65 15.44
N ASN A 161 0.64 -0.44 15.47
CA ASN A 161 0.18 -1.72 16.01
C ASN A 161 0.26 -1.80 17.54
N ALA A 162 1.14 -1.02 18.17
CA ALA A 162 1.33 -0.98 19.63
C ALA A 162 0.27 -0.14 20.37
N GLY A 163 -0.46 0.73 19.68
CA GLY A 163 -1.53 1.56 20.27
C GLY A 163 -2.87 0.86 20.48
N LYS A 164 -2.87 -0.48 20.56
CA LYS A 164 -4.04 -1.31 20.86
C LYS A 164 -4.25 -1.50 22.35
#